data_AF-A0A804NYV2-F1
#
_entry.id   AF-A0A804NYV2-F1
#
_cell.length_a   1.000
_cell.length_b   1.000
_cell.length_c   1.000
_cell.angle_alpha   90.00
_cell.angle_beta   90.00
_cell.angle_gamma   90.00
#
_symmetry.space_group_name_H-M   'P 1'
#
loop_
_entity.id
_entity.type
_entity.pdbx_description
1 polymer ?
#
loop_
_entity_poly.entity_id
_entity_poly.type
_entity_poly.pdbx_seq_one_letter_code
_entity_poly.pdbx_strand_id
1 'polypeptide(L)'
;MANRRAQKVARFKRQKAAETKLQEIRERKERRGRSLRATALSAPVEAGEEDDLEDDGEEEREAWLATISLAICKAFDLLDMLKKEEEMLLAVKERKAKDGNAFAREMLDERTKKAEAWHHKAASRVAYSKPADPITCATFAQDVIEGRASVSQAHEHKHQPLIFGPASLVGGGLTSERERMAAQVFQPSYRMPTMSIEEAGLREMKMMERWQERTAEMMREANSAWHKGGDSSSSSMPQGEGGDEDAEEAKARAWDDWKDDNPRGAGNKKLTPCG
;
A
#
# COMPACT_ATOMS: atom_id res chain seq x y z
N MET A 1 10.04 25.85 -35.69
CA MET A 1 8.95 25.16 -34.93
C MET A 1 8.59 23.77 -35.46
N ALA A 2 8.57 23.52 -36.78
CA ALA A 2 8.24 22.20 -37.36
C ALA A 2 9.11 21.05 -36.84
N ASN A 3 10.40 21.30 -36.59
CA ASN A 3 11.36 20.29 -36.13
C ASN A 3 11.06 19.76 -34.70
N ARG A 4 10.70 20.63 -33.74
CA ARG A 4 10.42 20.22 -32.34
C ARG A 4 9.17 19.36 -32.21
N ARG A 5 8.11 19.72 -32.96
CA ARG A 5 6.88 18.91 -33.01
C ARG A 5 7.14 17.56 -33.68
N ALA A 6 7.89 17.54 -34.78
CA ALA A 6 8.26 16.30 -35.46
C ALA A 6 9.07 15.36 -34.55
N GLN A 7 10.05 15.89 -33.80
CA GLN A 7 10.81 15.12 -32.80
C GLN A 7 9.91 14.54 -31.71
N LYS A 8 8.97 15.32 -31.16
CA LYS A 8 8.02 14.84 -30.16
C LYS A 8 7.12 13.73 -30.71
N VAL A 9 6.63 13.89 -31.93
CA VAL A 9 5.82 12.85 -32.60
C VAL A 9 6.65 11.60 -32.88
N ALA A 10 7.91 11.74 -33.30
CA ALA A 10 8.81 10.60 -33.51
C ALA A 10 9.09 9.85 -32.20
N ARG A 11 9.34 10.57 -31.09
CA ARG A 11 9.50 9.96 -29.76
C ARG A 11 8.23 9.24 -29.31
N PHE A 12 7.07 9.86 -29.46
CA PHE A 12 5.79 9.24 -29.13
C PHE A 12 5.53 7.97 -29.94
N LYS A 13 5.80 7.98 -31.25
CA LYS A 13 5.70 6.79 -32.11
C LYS A 13 6.66 5.69 -31.66
N ARG A 14 7.90 6.05 -31.31
CA ARG A 14 8.92 5.10 -30.80
C ARG A 14 8.52 4.51 -29.45
N GLN A 15 8.00 5.33 -28.55
CA GLN A 15 7.46 4.90 -27.26
C GLN A 15 6.32 3.91 -27.47
N LYS A 16 5.35 4.25 -28.33
CA LYS A 16 4.19 3.39 -28.59
C LYS A 16 4.61 2.07 -29.21
N ALA A 17 5.54 2.08 -30.16
CA ALA A 17 6.09 0.87 -30.76
C ALA A 17 6.79 -0.03 -29.72
N ALA A 18 7.57 0.55 -28.80
CA ALA A 18 8.22 -0.20 -27.73
C ALA A 18 7.21 -0.79 -26.73
N GLU A 19 6.17 -0.04 -26.37
CA GLU A 19 5.09 -0.54 -25.49
C GLU A 19 4.30 -1.68 -26.13
N THR A 20 3.91 -1.54 -27.40
CA THR A 20 3.22 -2.59 -28.15
C THR A 20 4.09 -3.84 -28.26
N LYS A 21 5.38 -3.69 -28.56
CA LYS A 21 6.33 -4.81 -28.65
C LYS A 21 6.47 -5.57 -27.33
N LEU A 22 6.55 -4.86 -26.20
CA LEU A 22 6.57 -5.48 -24.88
C LEU A 22 5.26 -6.22 -24.55
N GLN A 23 4.12 -5.68 -24.97
CA GLN A 23 2.84 -6.34 -24.80
C GLN A 23 2.77 -7.64 -25.62
N GLU A 24 3.18 -7.59 -26.88
CA GLU A 24 3.24 -8.78 -27.75
C GLU A 24 4.13 -9.89 -27.17
N ILE A 25 5.33 -9.55 -26.68
CA ILE A 25 6.24 -10.51 -26.04
C ILE A 25 5.60 -11.11 -24.78
N ARG A 26 4.94 -10.28 -23.95
CA ARG A 26 4.24 -10.76 -22.75
C ARG A 26 3.11 -11.72 -23.09
N GLU A 27 2.28 -11.39 -24.07
CA GLU A 27 1.20 -12.27 -24.52
C GLU A 27 1.74 -13.58 -25.11
N ARG A 28 2.86 -13.53 -25.86
CA ARG A 28 3.52 -14.74 -26.38
C ARG A 28 4.04 -15.63 -25.25
N LYS A 29 4.74 -15.06 -24.26
CA LYS A 29 5.17 -15.78 -23.04
C LYS A 29 3.98 -16.38 -22.29
N GLU A 30 2.88 -15.66 -22.19
CA GLU A 30 1.67 -16.13 -21.52
C GLU A 30 0.98 -17.27 -22.27
N ARG A 31 0.90 -17.21 -23.61
CA ARG A 31 0.38 -18.31 -24.45
C ARG A 31 1.22 -19.57 -24.31
N ARG A 32 2.56 -19.45 -24.37
CA ARG A 32 3.46 -20.59 -24.13
C ARG A 32 3.30 -21.16 -22.73
N GLY A 33 3.25 -20.30 -21.71
CA GLY A 33 3.05 -20.73 -20.32
C GLY A 33 1.71 -21.45 -20.11
N ARG A 34 0.63 -21.04 -20.81
CA ARG A 34 -0.65 -21.78 -20.80
C ARG A 34 -0.53 -23.14 -21.50
N SER A 35 0.16 -23.20 -22.64
CA SER A 35 0.39 -24.46 -23.37
C SER A 35 1.18 -25.46 -22.52
N LEU A 36 2.31 -25.04 -21.95
CA LEU A 36 3.15 -25.86 -21.07
C LEU A 36 2.35 -26.38 -19.87
N ARG A 37 1.57 -25.52 -19.21
CA ARG A 37 0.69 -25.93 -18.11
C ARG A 37 -0.37 -26.93 -18.55
N ALA A 38 -0.96 -26.76 -19.74
CA ALA A 38 -1.93 -27.70 -20.27
C ALA A 38 -1.30 -29.05 -20.60
N THR A 39 -0.13 -29.06 -21.24
CA THR A 39 0.64 -30.28 -21.55
C THR A 39 1.03 -31.03 -20.29
N ALA A 40 1.57 -30.33 -19.27
CA ALA A 40 1.92 -30.92 -17.97
C ALA A 40 0.72 -31.51 -17.21
N LEU A 41 -0.50 -30.98 -17.42
CA LEU A 41 -1.72 -31.52 -16.83
C LEU A 41 -2.25 -32.75 -17.60
N SER A 42 -1.90 -32.90 -18.88
CA SER A 42 -2.36 -33.99 -19.73
C SER A 42 -1.36 -35.13 -19.94
N ALA A 43 -0.07 -34.90 -19.69
CA ALA A 43 0.98 -35.89 -19.86
C ALA A 43 0.99 -36.89 -18.68
N PRO A 44 0.94 -38.21 -18.92
CA PRO A 44 1.24 -39.19 -17.88
C PRO A 44 2.70 -39.04 -17.45
N VAL A 45 2.98 -39.25 -16.16
CA VAL A 45 4.33 -39.14 -15.56
C VAL A 45 5.25 -40.22 -16.16
N GLU A 46 5.81 -39.95 -17.33
CA GLU A 46 6.89 -40.75 -17.91
C GLU A 46 8.18 -39.95 -17.73
N ALA A 47 9.02 -40.44 -16.81
CA ALA A 47 10.30 -39.85 -16.48
C ALA A 47 11.28 -40.09 -17.64
N GLY A 48 11.48 -39.11 -18.51
CA GLY A 48 12.60 -39.19 -19.46
C GLY A 48 12.56 -38.38 -20.75
N GLU A 49 11.75 -37.33 -20.89
CA GLU A 49 11.91 -36.39 -22.00
C GLU A 49 12.56 -35.12 -21.47
N GLU A 50 13.85 -34.95 -21.80
CA GLU A 50 14.58 -33.70 -21.63
C GLU A 50 13.86 -32.63 -22.45
N ASP A 51 13.04 -31.80 -21.78
CA ASP A 51 12.41 -30.63 -22.37
C ASP A 51 13.51 -29.81 -23.08
N ASP A 52 13.34 -29.56 -24.37
CA ASP A 52 14.11 -28.57 -25.15
C ASP A 52 13.87 -27.17 -24.53
N LEU A 53 14.56 -26.87 -23.43
CA LEU A 53 14.48 -25.64 -22.63
C LEU A 53 15.30 -24.47 -23.21
N GLU A 54 15.76 -24.55 -24.45
CA GLU A 54 16.83 -23.67 -24.94
C GLU A 54 16.48 -22.92 -26.24
N ASP A 55 15.51 -22.01 -26.20
CA ASP A 55 15.52 -20.81 -27.07
C ASP A 55 14.64 -19.66 -26.52
N ASP A 56 14.70 -19.39 -25.22
CA ASP A 56 14.07 -18.19 -24.63
C ASP A 56 15.01 -16.96 -24.64
N GLY A 57 16.31 -17.16 -24.81
CA GLY A 57 17.34 -16.13 -24.76
C GLY A 57 17.15 -14.97 -25.74
N GLU A 58 16.76 -15.25 -26.99
CA GLU A 58 16.54 -14.17 -27.98
C GLU A 58 15.29 -13.35 -27.65
N GLU A 59 14.23 -13.97 -27.13
CA GLU A 59 13.03 -13.26 -26.70
C GLU A 59 13.25 -12.42 -25.43
N GLU A 60 14.04 -12.94 -24.49
CA GLU A 60 14.45 -12.20 -23.30
C GLU A 60 15.26 -10.96 -23.71
N ARG A 61 16.23 -11.16 -24.60
CA ARG A 61 17.05 -10.08 -25.15
C ARG A 61 16.19 -9.03 -25.84
N GLU A 62 15.23 -9.46 -26.65
CA GLU A 62 14.29 -8.56 -27.32
C GLU A 62 13.43 -7.76 -26.32
N ALA A 63 12.97 -8.39 -25.24
CA ALA A 63 12.22 -7.73 -24.17
C ALA A 63 13.08 -6.70 -23.43
N TRP A 64 14.34 -7.01 -23.14
CA TRP A 64 15.27 -6.08 -22.51
C TRP A 64 15.57 -4.88 -23.41
N LEU A 65 15.84 -5.11 -24.69
CA LEU A 65 16.10 -4.04 -25.65
C LEU A 65 14.88 -3.11 -25.84
N ALA A 66 13.67 -3.67 -25.86
CA ALA A 66 12.43 -2.89 -25.93
C ALA A 66 12.21 -2.08 -24.63
N THR A 67 12.50 -2.67 -23.47
CA THR A 67 12.41 -2.00 -22.16
C THR A 67 13.39 -0.84 -22.05
N ILE A 68 14.66 -1.05 -22.43
CA ILE A 68 15.68 0.01 -22.45
C ILE A 68 15.26 1.13 -23.42
N SER A 69 14.78 0.78 -24.61
CA SER A 69 14.29 1.76 -25.59
C SER A 69 13.12 2.60 -25.06
N LEU A 70 12.19 1.96 -24.34
CA LEU A 70 11.07 2.63 -23.70
C LEU A 70 11.52 3.56 -22.57
N ALA A 71 12.41 3.08 -21.70
CA ALA A 71 12.97 3.84 -20.60
C ALA A 71 13.69 5.09 -21.09
N ILE A 72 14.49 4.98 -22.15
CA ILE A 72 15.18 6.12 -22.79
C ILE A 72 14.16 7.16 -23.28
N CYS A 73 13.09 6.74 -23.96
CA CYS A 73 12.06 7.67 -24.44
C CYS A 73 11.38 8.43 -23.29
N LYS A 74 11.02 7.71 -22.21
CA LYS A 74 10.42 8.30 -21.01
C LYS A 74 11.38 9.26 -20.31
N ALA A 75 12.66 8.91 -20.21
CA ALA A 75 13.67 9.75 -19.59
C ALA A 75 13.84 11.09 -20.34
N PHE A 76 13.83 11.08 -21.68
CA PHE A 76 13.88 12.32 -22.46
C PHE A 76 12.65 13.21 -22.26
N ASP A 77 11.46 12.63 -22.20
CA ASP A 77 10.24 13.41 -21.96
C ASP A 77 10.20 13.98 -20.53
N LEU A 78 10.67 13.22 -19.53
CA LEU A 78 10.85 13.71 -18.16
C LEU A 78 11.88 14.84 -18.08
N LEU A 79 13.01 14.71 -18.77
CA LEU A 79 14.04 15.75 -18.83
C LEU A 79 13.50 17.06 -19.43
N ASP A 80 12.70 16.97 -20.49
CA ASP A 80 12.04 18.14 -21.10
C ASP A 80 11.03 18.81 -20.16
N MET A 81 10.44 18.07 -19.23
CA MET A 81 9.55 18.61 -18.20
C MET A 81 10.35 19.27 -17.07
N LEU A 82 11.37 18.59 -16.56
CA LEU A 82 12.23 19.09 -15.50
C LEU A 82 12.95 20.38 -15.90
N LYS A 83 13.43 20.50 -17.15
CA LYS A 83 14.05 21.74 -17.64
C LYS A 83 13.09 22.94 -17.61
N LYS A 84 11.82 22.73 -17.97
CA LYS A 84 10.81 23.81 -17.90
C LYS A 84 10.48 24.18 -16.47
N GLU A 85 10.41 23.19 -15.58
CA GLU A 85 10.22 23.43 -14.16
C GLU A 85 11.38 24.22 -13.57
N GLU A 86 12.62 23.84 -13.90
CA GLU A 86 13.83 24.58 -13.52
C GLU A 86 13.78 26.03 -14.03
N GLU A 87 13.44 26.26 -15.30
CA GLU A 87 13.26 27.61 -15.87
C GLU A 87 12.22 28.42 -15.09
N MET A 88 11.06 27.83 -14.76
CA MET A 88 10.01 28.49 -13.99
C MET A 88 10.46 28.80 -12.55
N LEU A 89 11.12 27.85 -11.89
CA LEU A 89 11.61 28.02 -10.52
C LEU A 89 12.74 29.06 -10.44
N LEU A 90 13.62 29.10 -11.45
CA LEU A 90 14.63 30.15 -11.57
C LEU A 90 13.98 31.53 -11.74
N ALA A 91 12.96 31.65 -12.58
CA ALA A 91 12.21 32.90 -12.74
C ALA A 91 11.53 33.34 -11.42
N VAL A 92 10.96 32.39 -10.67
CA VAL A 92 10.38 32.66 -9.34
C VAL A 92 11.45 33.08 -8.34
N LYS A 93 12.61 32.43 -8.34
CA LYS A 93 13.75 32.80 -7.49
C LYS A 93 14.26 34.20 -7.81
N GLU A 94 14.37 34.55 -9.10
CA GLU A 94 14.76 35.88 -9.55
C GLU A 94 13.75 36.96 -9.13
N ARG A 95 12.44 36.70 -9.31
CA ARG A 95 11.38 37.61 -8.84
C ARG A 95 11.43 37.78 -7.33
N LYS A 96 11.59 36.69 -6.58
CA LYS A 96 11.75 36.74 -5.13
C LYS A 96 12.99 37.55 -4.71
N ALA A 97 14.08 37.50 -5.47
CA ALA A 97 15.28 38.30 -5.20
C ALA A 97 15.07 39.80 -5.52
N LYS A 98 14.31 40.13 -6.56
CA LYS A 98 14.00 41.52 -6.97
C LYS A 98 12.96 42.18 -6.05
N ASP A 99 11.88 41.47 -5.77
CA ASP A 99 10.69 42.01 -5.08
C ASP A 99 10.63 41.63 -3.59
N GLY A 100 11.53 40.78 -3.11
CA GLY A 100 11.64 40.38 -1.71
C GLY A 100 10.31 39.85 -1.15
N ASN A 101 9.83 40.49 -0.08
CA ASN A 101 8.59 40.10 0.60
C ASN A 101 7.31 40.56 -0.15
N ALA A 102 7.42 41.41 -1.17
CA ALA A 102 6.28 41.85 -1.97
C ALA A 102 5.73 40.72 -2.85
N PHE A 103 6.61 39.90 -3.44
CA PHE A 103 6.24 38.71 -4.20
C PHE A 103 5.48 37.67 -3.34
N ALA A 104 5.92 37.47 -2.09
CA ALA A 104 5.24 36.56 -1.17
C ALA A 104 3.84 37.06 -0.79
N ARG A 105 3.68 38.38 -0.60
CA ARG A 105 2.38 39.02 -0.37
C ARG A 105 1.45 38.88 -1.57
N GLU A 106 1.94 39.16 -2.77
CA GLU A 106 1.16 39.00 -4.00
C GLU A 106 0.68 37.56 -4.20
N MET A 107 1.54 36.56 -3.96
CA MET A 107 1.16 35.14 -4.01
C MET A 107 0.08 34.76 -2.99
N LEU A 108 0.13 35.34 -1.78
CA LEU A 108 -0.91 35.14 -0.76
C LEU A 108 -2.23 35.82 -1.18
N ASP A 109 -2.17 37.03 -1.73
CA ASP A 109 -3.33 37.77 -2.23
C ASP A 109 -3.98 37.07 -3.43
N GLU A 110 -3.20 36.42 -4.30
CA GLU A 110 -3.76 35.58 -5.35
C GLU A 110 -4.49 34.35 -4.80
N ARG A 111 -3.94 33.74 -3.73
CA ARG A 111 -4.54 32.58 -3.09
C ARG A 111 -5.86 32.95 -2.42
N THR A 112 -5.92 34.08 -1.71
CA THR A 112 -7.16 34.57 -1.10
C THR A 112 -8.20 34.87 -2.17
N LYS A 113 -7.84 35.59 -3.24
CA LYS A 113 -8.75 35.85 -4.38
C LYS A 113 -9.27 34.57 -5.03
N LYS A 114 -8.44 33.53 -5.20
CA LYS A 114 -8.87 32.23 -5.73
C LYS A 114 -9.85 31.53 -4.78
N ALA A 115 -9.59 31.56 -3.48
CA ALA A 115 -10.50 30.99 -2.49
C ALA A 115 -11.84 31.74 -2.46
N GLU A 116 -11.81 33.07 -2.44
CA GLU A 116 -12.99 33.93 -2.53
C GLU A 116 -13.80 33.67 -3.79
N ALA A 117 -13.14 33.59 -4.95
CA ALA A 117 -13.80 33.24 -6.21
C ALA A 117 -14.43 31.85 -6.18
N TRP A 118 -13.78 30.88 -5.52
CA TRP A 118 -14.34 29.54 -5.34
C TRP A 118 -15.59 29.55 -4.46
N HIS A 119 -15.55 30.25 -3.31
CA HIS A 119 -16.71 30.41 -2.44
C HIS A 119 -17.84 31.18 -3.12
N HIS A 120 -17.53 32.26 -3.84
CA HIS A 120 -18.51 33.03 -4.60
C HIS A 120 -19.15 32.19 -5.73
N LYS A 121 -18.34 31.41 -6.45
CA LYS A 121 -18.82 30.48 -7.49
C LYS A 121 -19.64 29.34 -6.91
N ALA A 122 -19.30 28.84 -5.73
CA ALA A 122 -20.09 27.83 -5.03
C ALA A 122 -21.43 28.42 -4.57
N ALA A 123 -21.42 29.58 -3.91
CA ALA A 123 -22.63 30.27 -3.44
C ALA A 123 -23.59 30.62 -4.58
N SER A 124 -23.07 31.15 -5.69
CA SER A 124 -23.87 31.42 -6.90
C SER A 124 -24.43 30.15 -7.53
N ARG A 125 -23.69 29.03 -7.48
CA ARG A 125 -24.18 27.72 -7.96
C ARG A 125 -25.28 27.15 -7.07
N VAL A 126 -25.22 27.34 -5.74
CA VAL A 126 -26.24 26.84 -4.81
C VAL A 126 -27.64 27.35 -5.16
N ALA A 127 -27.77 28.60 -5.63
CA ALA A 127 -29.05 29.16 -6.04
C ALA A 127 -29.70 28.44 -7.25
N TYR A 128 -28.91 27.76 -8.08
CA TYR A 128 -29.38 27.07 -9.29
C TYR A 128 -29.18 25.55 -9.25
N SER A 129 -28.40 25.03 -8.29
CA SER A 129 -28.20 23.60 -8.10
C SER A 129 -29.29 23.08 -7.18
N LYS A 130 -30.17 22.23 -7.73
CA LYS A 130 -31.04 21.41 -6.89
C LYS A 130 -30.16 20.41 -6.13
N PRO A 131 -30.29 20.27 -4.80
CA PRO A 131 -29.69 19.16 -4.08
C PRO A 131 -30.11 17.86 -4.75
N ALA A 132 -29.17 16.95 -4.98
CA ALA A 132 -29.55 15.59 -5.36
C ALA A 132 -30.41 15.02 -4.22
N ASP A 133 -31.53 14.40 -4.57
CA ASP A 133 -32.37 13.76 -3.57
C ASP A 133 -31.52 12.74 -2.80
N PRO A 134 -31.58 12.72 -1.46
CA PRO A 134 -30.78 11.78 -0.69
C PRO A 134 -31.16 10.37 -1.13
N ILE A 135 -30.18 9.61 -1.64
CA ILE A 135 -30.38 8.20 -1.96
C ILE A 135 -30.58 7.49 -0.62
N THR A 136 -31.85 7.25 -0.28
CA THR A 136 -32.19 6.45 0.89
C THR A 136 -31.75 5.01 0.67
N CYS A 137 -31.44 4.29 1.75
CA CYS A 137 -31.08 2.88 1.68
C CYS A 137 -32.15 2.03 0.97
N ALA A 138 -33.43 2.40 1.13
CA ALA A 138 -34.56 1.77 0.43
C ALA A 138 -34.50 1.97 -1.09
N THR A 139 -34.24 3.19 -1.56
CA THR A 139 -34.13 3.50 -3.00
C THR A 139 -32.93 2.83 -3.66
N PHE A 140 -31.77 2.81 -2.98
CA PHE A 140 -30.58 2.11 -3.51
C PHE A 140 -30.80 0.59 -3.58
N ALA A 141 -31.40 0.00 -2.54
CA ALA A 141 -31.72 -1.42 -2.54
C ALA A 141 -32.68 -1.78 -3.69
N GLN A 142 -33.66 -0.93 -3.95
CA GLN A 142 -34.59 -1.12 -5.06
C GLN A 142 -33.88 -0.99 -6.42
N ASP A 143 -33.01 -0.01 -6.61
CA ASP A 143 -32.23 0.14 -7.86
C ASP A 143 -31.25 -1.02 -8.10
N VAL A 144 -30.70 -1.61 -7.03
CA VAL A 144 -29.88 -2.83 -7.10
C VAL A 144 -30.74 -4.03 -7.55
N ILE A 145 -31.95 -4.16 -7.01
CA ILE A 145 -32.90 -5.23 -7.39
C ILE A 145 -33.39 -5.05 -8.83
N GLU A 146 -33.65 -3.80 -9.25
CA GLU A 146 -34.09 -3.44 -10.60
C GLU A 146 -32.94 -3.40 -11.62
N GLY A 147 -31.70 -3.68 -11.20
CA GLY A 147 -30.52 -3.75 -12.07
C GLY A 147 -30.01 -2.39 -12.58
N ARG A 148 -30.51 -1.28 -12.01
CA ARG A 148 -30.10 0.09 -12.35
C ARG A 148 -28.83 0.54 -11.61
N ALA A 149 -28.45 -0.15 -10.53
CA ALA A 149 -27.25 0.11 -9.75
C ALA A 149 -26.52 -1.19 -9.39
N SER A 150 -25.19 -1.14 -9.27
CA SER A 150 -24.40 -2.27 -8.76
C SER A 150 -23.98 -2.05 -7.31
N VAL A 151 -24.04 -3.10 -6.48
CA VAL A 151 -23.61 -3.07 -5.06
C VAL A 151 -22.16 -2.61 -4.88
N SER A 152 -21.31 -2.85 -5.87
CA SER A 152 -19.90 -2.44 -5.91
C SER A 152 -19.68 -0.99 -6.37
N GLN A 153 -20.74 -0.27 -6.76
CA GLN A 153 -20.62 1.12 -7.17
C GLN A 153 -20.37 1.98 -5.92
N ALA A 154 -19.11 2.33 -5.69
CA ALA A 154 -18.75 3.31 -4.68
C ALA A 154 -19.50 4.62 -4.99
N HIS A 155 -20.50 4.95 -4.18
CA HIS A 155 -21.13 6.25 -4.25
C HIS A 155 -20.09 7.28 -3.81
N GLU A 156 -19.50 8.02 -4.76
CA GLU A 156 -18.61 9.14 -4.50
C GLU A 156 -19.37 10.26 -3.78
N HIS A 157 -19.56 10.11 -2.47
CA HIS A 157 -19.95 11.21 -1.63
C HIS A 157 -18.73 12.13 -1.51
N LYS A 158 -18.70 13.15 -2.37
CA LYS A 158 -17.80 14.29 -2.19
C LYS A 158 -18.22 15.00 -0.91
N HIS A 159 -17.67 14.58 0.22
CA HIS A 159 -17.77 15.35 1.46
C HIS A 159 -16.99 16.64 1.24
N GLN A 160 -17.70 17.72 0.93
CA GLN A 160 -17.16 19.05 1.18
C GLN A 160 -16.92 19.13 2.69
N PRO A 161 -15.70 19.44 3.16
CA PRO A 161 -15.53 19.78 4.56
C PRO A 161 -16.32 21.06 4.79
N LEU A 162 -17.47 20.93 5.44
CA LEU A 162 -18.23 22.05 5.98
C LEU A 162 -17.38 22.63 7.11
N ILE A 163 -16.46 23.53 6.78
CA ILE A 163 -15.88 24.42 7.78
C ILE A 163 -17.01 25.39 8.15
N PHE A 164 -17.67 25.09 9.28
CA PHE A 164 -18.72 25.93 9.81
C PHE A 164 -18.08 27.16 10.47
N GLY A 165 -18.29 28.32 9.87
CA GLY A 165 -17.93 29.62 10.42
C GLY A 165 -16.71 30.31 9.76
N PRO A 166 -16.57 31.64 9.95
CA PRO A 166 -15.41 32.37 9.48
C PRO A 166 -14.12 31.83 10.09
N ALA A 167 -13.01 31.87 9.34
CA ALA A 167 -11.69 31.41 9.82
C ALA A 167 -11.20 32.15 11.09
N SER A 168 -11.77 33.31 11.46
CA SER A 168 -11.48 33.99 12.73
C SER A 168 -12.00 33.24 13.96
N LEU A 169 -13.01 32.39 13.79
CA LEU A 169 -13.64 31.57 14.84
C LEU A 169 -13.01 30.18 14.98
N VAL A 170 -12.53 29.61 13.87
CA VAL A 170 -11.90 28.28 13.84
C VAL A 170 -10.37 28.46 13.83
N GLY A 171 -9.79 28.58 15.02
CA GLY A 171 -8.33 28.52 15.21
C GLY A 171 -7.59 29.87 15.30
N GLY A 172 -8.30 31.00 15.26
CA GLY A 172 -7.75 32.33 15.52
C GLY A 172 -8.03 32.84 16.94
N GLY A 173 -7.19 33.75 17.45
CA GLY A 173 -7.49 34.46 18.70
C GLY A 173 -8.68 35.41 18.51
N LEU A 174 -9.74 35.24 19.32
CA LEU A 174 -10.97 36.04 19.24
C LEU A 174 -10.69 37.50 19.66
N THR A 175 -10.60 38.40 18.69
CA THR A 175 -10.23 39.82 18.92
C THR A 175 -11.43 40.73 19.23
N SER A 176 -12.63 40.41 18.74
CA SER A 176 -13.84 41.23 18.97
C SER A 176 -14.90 40.54 19.85
N GLU A 177 -15.68 41.34 20.59
CA GLU A 177 -16.73 40.84 21.49
C GLU A 177 -17.88 40.14 20.74
N ARG A 178 -18.19 40.63 19.53
CA ARG A 178 -19.16 40.00 18.62
C ARG A 178 -18.71 38.59 18.20
N GLU A 179 -17.42 38.41 17.89
CA GLU A 179 -16.85 37.10 17.53
C GLU A 179 -16.85 36.14 18.72
N ARG A 180 -16.63 36.65 19.94
CA ARG A 180 -16.73 35.84 21.17
C ARG A 180 -18.13 35.33 21.43
N MET A 181 -19.14 36.18 21.27
CA MET A 181 -20.54 35.75 21.40
C MET A 181 -20.91 34.74 20.32
N ALA A 182 -20.49 34.94 19.07
CA ALA A 182 -20.74 33.98 17.98
C ALA A 182 -20.05 32.63 18.22
N ALA A 183 -18.85 32.62 18.82
CA ALA A 183 -18.14 31.40 19.17
C ALA A 183 -18.91 30.55 20.18
N GLN A 184 -19.63 31.18 21.10
CA GLN A 184 -20.35 30.46 22.16
C GLN A 184 -21.64 29.80 21.68
N VAL A 185 -22.17 30.22 20.54
CA VAL A 185 -23.37 29.62 19.94
C VAL A 185 -22.92 28.48 19.01
N PHE A 186 -23.52 27.31 19.14
CA PHE A 186 -23.16 26.07 18.42
C PHE A 186 -21.84 25.40 18.83
N GLN A 187 -21.51 25.43 20.12
CA GLN A 187 -20.46 24.57 20.67
C GLN A 187 -20.90 23.10 20.70
N PRO A 188 -20.01 22.13 20.39
CA PRO A 188 -20.31 20.70 20.54
C PRO A 188 -20.74 20.36 21.98
N SER A 189 -21.76 19.52 22.14
CA SER A 189 -22.25 19.06 23.45
C SER A 189 -21.31 18.10 24.19
N TYR A 190 -20.22 17.67 23.52
CA TYR A 190 -19.21 16.78 24.05
C TYR A 190 -17.84 17.49 24.11
N ARG A 191 -17.03 17.10 25.09
CA ARG A 191 -15.68 17.65 25.28
C ARG A 191 -14.76 17.21 24.16
N MET A 192 -14.42 18.14 23.27
CA MET A 192 -13.51 17.85 22.17
C MET A 192 -12.11 17.46 22.68
N PRO A 193 -11.39 16.57 21.96
CA PRO A 193 -9.99 16.30 22.25
C PRO A 193 -9.17 17.59 22.26
N THR A 194 -8.40 17.81 23.33
CA THR A 194 -7.52 18.97 23.49
C THR A 194 -6.14 18.77 22.86
N MET A 195 -5.87 17.56 22.37
CA MET A 195 -4.60 17.17 21.77
C MET A 195 -4.62 17.51 20.28
N SER A 196 -3.52 18.09 19.77
CA SER A 196 -3.40 18.36 18.32
C SER A 196 -3.24 17.04 17.54
N ILE A 197 -3.54 17.09 16.23
CA ILE A 197 -3.36 15.92 15.35
C ILE A 197 -1.89 15.48 15.32
N GLU A 198 -0.96 16.42 15.34
CA GLU A 198 0.47 16.14 15.40
C GLU A 198 0.87 15.47 16.72
N GLU A 199 0.34 15.95 17.85
CA GLU A 199 0.59 15.36 19.17
C GLU A 199 -0.03 13.96 19.28
N ALA A 200 -1.18 13.72 18.65
CA ALA A 200 -1.79 12.40 18.54
C ALA A 200 -0.89 11.44 17.75
N GLY A 201 -0.37 11.88 16.60
CA GLY A 201 0.54 11.08 15.77
C GLY A 201 1.83 10.70 16.49
N LEU A 202 2.42 11.62 17.26
CA LEU A 202 3.61 11.34 18.08
C LEU A 202 3.31 10.32 19.19
N ARG A 203 2.13 10.41 19.81
CA ARG A 203 1.70 9.47 20.85
C ARG A 203 1.46 8.07 20.27
N GLU A 204 0.93 7.97 19.06
CA GLU A 204 0.79 6.70 18.32
C GLU A 204 2.14 6.08 17.93
N MET A 205 3.08 6.87 17.41
CA MET A 205 4.44 6.38 17.11
C MET A 205 5.12 5.80 18.36
N LYS A 206 4.99 6.48 19.50
CA LYS A 206 5.53 6.01 20.79
C LYS A 206 4.87 4.72 21.27
N MET A 207 3.58 4.50 20.96
CA MET A 207 2.91 3.23 21.26
C MET A 207 3.41 2.10 20.34
N MET A 208 3.70 2.42 19.09
CA MET A 208 4.25 1.47 18.11
C MET A 208 5.70 1.08 18.45
N GLU A 209 6.55 2.01 18.86
CA GLU A 209 7.91 1.74 19.36
C GLU A 209 7.87 0.78 20.56
N ARG A 210 7.03 1.06 21.56
CA ARG A 210 6.84 0.17 22.72
C ARG A 210 6.29 -1.20 22.34
N TRP A 211 5.54 -1.30 21.25
CA TRP A 211 5.06 -2.59 20.74
C TRP A 211 6.19 -3.37 20.08
N GLN A 212 6.98 -2.72 19.22
CA GLN A 212 8.17 -3.33 18.60
C GLN A 212 9.20 -3.77 19.63
N GLU A 213 9.47 -2.97 20.66
CA GLU A 213 10.38 -3.31 21.76
C GLU A 213 9.93 -4.58 22.49
N ARG A 214 8.63 -4.70 22.80
CA ARG A 214 8.06 -5.90 23.45
C ARG A 214 8.09 -7.11 22.53
N THR A 215 7.87 -6.95 21.24
CA THR A 215 7.96 -8.04 20.26
C THR A 215 9.40 -8.51 20.09
N ALA A 216 10.36 -7.59 20.01
CA ALA A 216 11.79 -7.89 19.93
C ALA A 216 12.29 -8.56 21.22
N GLU A 217 11.79 -8.12 22.37
CA GLU A 217 12.04 -8.75 23.67
C GLU A 217 11.49 -10.17 23.74
N MET A 218 10.25 -10.40 23.32
CA MET A 218 9.64 -11.73 23.26
C MET A 218 10.40 -12.66 22.30
N MET A 219 10.85 -12.14 21.15
CA MET A 219 11.64 -12.90 20.18
C MET A 219 13.05 -13.22 20.72
N ARG A 220 13.70 -12.28 21.42
CA ARG A 220 14.97 -12.49 22.10
C ARG A 220 14.82 -13.51 23.24
N GLU A 221 13.75 -13.43 24.01
CA GLU A 221 13.44 -14.37 25.08
C GLU A 221 13.23 -15.78 24.53
N ALA A 222 12.44 -15.94 23.45
CA ALA A 222 12.24 -17.20 22.75
C ALA A 222 13.56 -17.80 22.22
N ASN A 223 14.43 -16.99 21.62
CA ASN A 223 15.74 -17.43 21.13
C ASN A 223 16.70 -17.78 22.29
N SER A 224 16.59 -17.12 23.44
CA SER A 224 17.41 -17.39 24.62
C SER A 224 16.91 -18.57 25.46
N ALA A 225 15.62 -18.91 25.39
CA ALA A 225 15.00 -20.01 26.11
C ALA A 225 15.36 -21.38 25.52
N TRP A 226 15.69 -21.44 24.22
CA TRP A 226 16.20 -22.66 23.58
C TRP A 226 17.71 -22.87 23.80
N HIS A 227 18.47 -21.82 24.06
CA HIS A 227 19.94 -21.85 24.22
C HIS A 227 20.40 -21.84 25.71
N LYS A 228 19.69 -22.56 26.59
CA LYS A 228 20.19 -22.91 27.93
C LYS A 228 20.16 -24.42 28.13
N GLY A 229 20.98 -25.12 27.36
CA GLY A 229 21.17 -26.56 27.46
C GLY A 229 22.31 -26.99 26.56
N GLY A 230 23.54 -26.64 26.92
CA GLY A 230 24.72 -26.96 26.12
C GLY A 230 25.97 -26.27 26.61
N ASP A 231 26.26 -26.36 27.91
CA ASP A 231 27.65 -26.19 28.36
C ASP A 231 28.39 -27.47 27.97
N SER A 232 29.10 -27.40 26.84
CA SER A 232 30.18 -28.32 26.53
C SER A 232 31.45 -27.51 26.37
N SER A 233 32.09 -27.26 27.51
CA SER A 233 33.54 -27.24 27.57
C SER A 233 34.07 -28.56 26.97
N SER A 234 34.63 -28.53 25.77
CA SER A 234 35.76 -29.38 25.37
C SER A 234 36.14 -29.12 23.93
N SER A 235 36.94 -28.08 23.75
CA SER A 235 38.00 -28.10 22.76
C SER A 235 38.99 -29.23 23.09
N SER A 236 38.84 -30.41 22.49
CA SER A 236 39.93 -31.35 22.14
C SER A 236 39.34 -32.67 21.64
N MET A 237 39.71 -33.05 20.40
CA MET A 237 39.66 -34.42 19.88
C MET A 237 40.29 -35.41 20.89
N PRO A 238 39.80 -36.67 21.03
CA PRO A 238 40.02 -37.69 20.00
C PRO A 238 38.90 -38.74 19.80
N GLN A 239 38.79 -39.19 18.55
CA GLN A 239 38.47 -40.53 18.05
C GLN A 239 37.98 -41.59 19.07
N GLY A 240 36.73 -42.04 18.94
CA GLY A 240 36.19 -43.24 19.60
C GLY A 240 34.71 -43.51 19.26
N GLU A 241 34.42 -44.70 18.74
CA GLU A 241 33.09 -45.28 18.48
C GLU A 241 32.18 -45.32 19.73
N GLY A 242 30.86 -45.21 19.52
CA GLY A 242 29.86 -45.93 20.33
C GLY A 242 29.11 -45.18 21.44
N GLY A 243 28.52 -44.01 21.18
CA GLY A 243 27.77 -43.26 22.22
C GLY A 243 26.36 -42.75 21.88
N ASP A 244 25.98 -42.64 20.59
CA ASP A 244 24.68 -42.05 20.22
C ASP A 244 23.54 -43.08 20.12
N GLU A 245 23.84 -44.36 19.88
CA GLU A 245 22.81 -45.41 19.73
C GLU A 245 22.06 -45.70 21.04
N ASP A 246 22.75 -45.72 22.19
CA ASP A 246 22.13 -45.98 23.51
C ASP A 246 21.14 -44.88 23.91
N ALA A 247 21.41 -43.62 23.52
CA ALA A 247 20.54 -42.49 23.83
C ALA A 247 19.28 -42.48 22.95
N GLU A 248 19.37 -43.00 21.73
CA GLU A 248 18.21 -43.18 20.84
C GLU A 248 17.37 -44.38 21.26
N GLU A 249 18.00 -45.48 21.66
CA GLU A 249 17.30 -46.65 22.19
C GLU A 249 16.56 -46.36 23.51
N ALA A 250 17.13 -45.55 24.39
CA ALA A 250 16.46 -45.14 25.63
C ALA A 250 15.22 -44.28 25.36
N LYS A 251 15.26 -43.40 24.35
CA LYS A 251 14.11 -42.59 23.92
C LYS A 251 13.04 -43.45 23.24
N ALA A 252 13.45 -44.44 22.45
CA ALA A 252 12.52 -45.39 21.83
C ALA A 252 11.80 -46.25 22.87
N ARG A 253 12.52 -46.80 23.86
CA ARG A 253 11.91 -47.53 24.99
C ARG A 253 10.94 -46.65 25.78
N ALA A 254 11.34 -45.41 26.11
CA ALA A 254 10.46 -44.49 26.84
C ALA A 254 9.18 -44.14 26.07
N TRP A 255 9.24 -44.12 24.73
CA TRP A 255 8.06 -43.92 23.90
C TRP A 255 7.15 -45.16 23.88
N ASP A 256 7.73 -46.35 23.86
CA ASP A 256 6.98 -47.62 23.92
C ASP A 256 6.30 -47.80 25.29
N ASP A 257 7.03 -47.57 26.40
CA ASP A 257 6.48 -47.61 27.76
C ASP A 257 5.27 -46.67 27.92
N TRP A 258 5.35 -45.47 27.34
CA TRP A 258 4.23 -44.52 27.34
C TRP A 258 3.03 -45.02 26.52
N LYS A 259 3.26 -45.71 25.40
CA LYS A 259 2.20 -46.27 24.56
C LYS A 259 1.46 -47.41 25.26
N ASP A 260 2.19 -48.21 26.03
CA ASP A 260 1.65 -49.30 26.84
C ASP A 260 0.82 -48.78 28.02
N ASP A 261 1.29 -47.72 28.70
CA ASP A 261 0.54 -47.04 29.76
C ASP A 261 -0.71 -46.30 29.24
N ASN A 262 -0.78 -46.00 27.94
CA ASN A 262 -1.87 -45.27 27.30
C ASN A 262 -2.56 -46.10 26.19
N PRO A 263 -3.23 -47.21 26.55
CA PRO A 263 -3.88 -48.07 25.57
C PRO A 263 -4.99 -47.29 24.84
N ARG A 264 -5.01 -47.42 23.52
CA ARG A 264 -6.03 -46.78 22.67
C ARG A 264 -7.43 -47.07 23.19
N GLY A 265 -8.19 -46.02 23.46
CA GLY A 265 -9.56 -46.13 24.00
C GLY A 265 -9.65 -46.17 25.53
N ALA A 266 -8.58 -45.90 26.28
CA ALA A 266 -8.62 -45.75 27.75
C ALA A 266 -9.75 -44.84 28.27
N GLY A 267 -10.13 -43.81 27.52
CA GLY A 267 -11.24 -42.92 27.87
C GLY A 267 -12.64 -43.46 27.60
N ASN A 268 -12.79 -44.55 26.83
CA ASN A 268 -14.11 -45.05 26.38
C ASN A 268 -14.57 -46.33 27.12
N LYS A 269 -13.79 -46.81 28.09
CA LYS A 269 -14.03 -48.08 28.80
C LYS A 269 -15.16 -48.03 29.84
N LYS A 270 -15.70 -46.84 30.16
CA LYS A 270 -16.73 -46.64 31.19
C LYS A 270 -18.12 -46.31 30.63
N LEU A 271 -18.32 -46.33 29.30
CA LEU A 271 -19.58 -45.91 28.68
C LEU A 271 -20.45 -47.03 28.06
N THR A 272 -20.16 -48.30 28.33
CA THR A 272 -21.07 -49.40 27.96
C THR A 272 -21.41 -50.28 29.16
N PRO A 273 -22.53 -50.02 29.86
CA PRO A 273 -23.22 -51.06 30.61
C PRO A 273 -23.88 -52.00 29.60
N CYS A 274 -23.30 -53.18 29.40
CA CYS A 274 -23.95 -54.30 28.70
C CYS A 274 -23.62 -55.57 29.48
N GLY A 275 -24.64 -56.10 30.17
CA GLY A 275 -24.68 -57.49 30.69
C GLY A 275 -24.03 -57.71 32.03
#